data_AF-A0A6M1ZJF3-F1
#
_entry.id   AF-A0A6M1ZJF3-F1
#
_cell.length_a   1.000
_cell.length_b   1.000
_cell.length_c   1.000
_cell.angle_alpha   90.00
_cell.angle_beta   90.00
_cell.angle_gamma   90.00
#
_symmetry.space_group_name_H-M   'P 1'
#
loop_
_entity.id
_entity.type
_entity.pdbx_description
1 polymer ?
#
loop_
_entity_poly.entity_id
_entity_poly.type
_entity_poly.pdbx_seq_one_letter_code
_entity_poly.pdbx_strand_id
1 'polypeptide(L)'
;ELSKGYQCSVHRHLKKDETFYILAGEVWLELGDATLHLRSGYAVRVKPRKWHRFTGLKNSKIIEFSTQHFDEDTERKTKSREIPKIELYLYGFSEKNHSN
;
A
#
# COMPACT_ATOMS: atom_id res chain seq x y z
N GLU A 1 -6.31 1.22 -9.66
CA GLU A 1 -5.42 2.41 -9.69
C GLU A 1 -5.48 3.10 -8.34
N LEU A 2 -4.42 3.80 -7.93
CA LEU A 2 -4.37 4.57 -6.68
C LEU A 2 -3.91 6.00 -6.97
N SER A 3 -4.76 6.97 -6.64
CA SER A 3 -4.48 8.39 -6.87
C SER A 3 -3.46 8.93 -5.86
N LYS A 4 -2.65 9.91 -6.29
CA LYS A 4 -1.77 10.67 -5.40
C LYS A 4 -2.58 11.30 -4.26
N GLY A 5 -2.11 11.16 -3.03
CA GLY A 5 -2.77 11.69 -1.85
C GLY A 5 -3.99 10.87 -1.40
N TYR A 6 -4.21 9.68 -1.94
CA TYR A 6 -5.23 8.75 -1.43
C TYR A 6 -4.57 7.55 -0.78
N GLN A 7 -5.24 7.02 0.24
CA GLN A 7 -4.87 5.78 0.90
C GLN A 7 -6.03 4.79 0.92
N CYS A 8 -5.70 3.51 0.83
CA CYS A 8 -6.65 2.41 1.05
C CYS A 8 -6.99 2.27 2.54
N SER A 9 -8.00 1.47 2.88
CA SER A 9 -8.21 1.01 4.25
C SER A 9 -7.02 0.22 4.77
N VAL A 10 -6.72 0.30 6.06
CA VAL A 10 -5.89 -0.72 6.71
C VAL A 10 -6.71 -2.00 6.80
N HIS A 11 -6.25 -3.05 6.14
CA HIS A 11 -6.96 -4.32 6.06
C HIS A 11 -6.02 -5.52 6.10
N ARG A 12 -6.59 -6.70 6.33
CA ARG A 12 -5.91 -7.98 6.17
C ARG A 12 -6.88 -9.01 5.63
N HIS A 13 -6.33 -10.01 4.95
CA HIS A 13 -7.05 -11.20 4.53
C HIS A 13 -6.68 -12.37 5.44
N LEU A 14 -7.66 -13.13 5.92
CA LEU A 14 -7.40 -14.29 6.78
C LEU A 14 -6.82 -15.48 6.00
N LYS A 15 -7.17 -15.61 4.71
CA LYS A 15 -6.75 -16.71 3.85
C LYS A 15 -6.03 -16.24 2.59
N LYS A 16 -6.42 -15.10 2.01
CA LYS A 16 -5.85 -14.61 0.75
C LYS A 16 -4.35 -14.33 0.89
N ASP A 17 -3.56 -14.87 -0.03
CA ASP A 17 -2.15 -14.56 -0.22
C ASP A 17 -2.03 -13.67 -1.45
N GLU A 18 -1.41 -12.51 -1.30
CA GLU A 18 -1.39 -11.45 -2.29
C GLU A 18 0.04 -11.09 -2.66
N THR A 19 0.26 -10.81 -3.94
CA THR A 19 1.49 -10.20 -4.45
C THR A 19 1.11 -8.99 -5.28
N PHE A 20 1.66 -7.84 -4.91
CA PHE A 20 1.43 -6.58 -5.58
C PHE A 20 2.65 -6.20 -6.41
N TYR A 21 2.44 -5.84 -7.67
CA TYR A 21 3.46 -5.31 -8.58
C TYR A 21 3.13 -3.86 -8.95
N ILE A 22 4.08 -2.95 -8.73
CA ILE A 22 3.91 -1.54 -9.09
C ILE A 22 4.25 -1.38 -10.57
N LEU A 23 3.23 -1.36 -11.42
CA LEU A 23 3.40 -1.19 -12.87
C LEU A 23 3.87 0.23 -13.21
N ALA A 24 3.30 1.23 -12.53
CA ALA A 24 3.68 2.63 -12.69
C ALA A 24 3.37 3.42 -11.41
N GLY A 25 4.17 4.44 -11.11
CA GLY A 25 3.94 5.36 -10.01
C GLY A 25 4.83 5.07 -8.79
N GLU A 26 4.36 5.49 -7.63
CA GLU A 26 5.07 5.37 -6.35
C GLU A 26 4.07 5.34 -5.21
N VAL A 27 4.28 4.40 -4.29
CA VAL A 27 3.42 4.18 -3.14
C VAL A 27 4.24 3.91 -1.89
N TRP A 28 3.69 4.28 -0.75
CA TRP A 28 4.07 3.70 0.53
C TRP A 28 3.17 2.51 0.82
N LEU A 29 3.78 1.39 1.19
CA LEU A 29 3.09 0.25 1.75
C LEU A 29 3.43 0.14 3.24
N GLU A 30 2.43 0.35 4.09
CA GLU A 30 2.50 -0.07 5.49
C GLU A 30 2.18 -1.57 5.54
N LEU A 31 3.08 -2.39 6.06
CA LEU A 31 2.96 -3.85 6.14
C LEU A 31 3.44 -4.36 7.51
N GLY A 32 2.49 -4.64 8.41
CA GLY A 32 2.80 -4.90 9.81
C GLY A 32 3.48 -3.68 10.44
N ASP A 33 4.70 -3.89 10.96
CA ASP A 33 5.50 -2.83 11.59
C ASP A 33 6.49 -2.17 10.61
N ALA A 34 6.51 -2.60 9.35
CA ALA A 34 7.39 -2.08 8.32
C ALA A 34 6.64 -1.13 7.38
N THR A 35 7.35 -0.12 6.90
CA THR A 35 6.86 0.82 5.88
C THR A 35 7.82 0.75 4.69
N LEU A 36 7.31 0.34 3.53
CA LEU A 36 8.09 0.05 2.33
C LEU A 36 7.80 1.09 1.26
N HIS A 37 8.86 1.70 0.71
CA HIS A 37 8.75 2.59 -0.44
C HIS A 37 8.83 1.78 -1.73
N LEU A 38 7.72 1.71 -2.46
CA LEU A 38 7.64 0.89 -3.67
C LEU A 38 7.52 1.79 -4.89
N ARG A 39 8.52 1.68 -5.77
CA ARG A 39 8.58 2.39 -7.06
C ARG A 39 8.16 1.46 -8.20
N SER A 40 7.89 2.02 -9.38
CA SER A 40 7.66 1.24 -10.60
C SER A 40 8.69 0.10 -10.76
N GLY A 41 8.21 -1.10 -11.08
CA GLY A 41 9.03 -2.31 -11.22
C GLY A 41 9.19 -3.13 -9.93
N TYR A 42 8.77 -2.61 -8.78
CA TYR A 42 8.89 -3.33 -7.51
C TYR A 42 7.72 -4.30 -7.33
N ALA A 43 8.01 -5.43 -6.69
CA ALA A 43 7.02 -6.42 -6.29
C ALA A 43 7.12 -6.69 -4.78
N VAL A 44 5.98 -6.92 -4.14
CA VAL A 44 5.91 -7.27 -2.72
C VAL A 44 4.83 -8.32 -2.50
N ARG A 45 5.15 -9.33 -1.68
CA ARG A 45 4.18 -10.34 -1.25
C ARG A 45 3.66 -9.98 0.14
N VAL A 46 2.34 -9.91 0.25
CA VAL A 46 1.60 -9.77 1.50
C VAL A 46 1.01 -11.14 1.85
N LYS A 47 1.60 -11.76 2.87
CA LYS A 47 1.12 -13.06 3.38
C LYS A 47 -0.23 -12.89 4.09
N PRO A 48 -1.03 -13.97 4.19
CA PRO A 48 -2.26 -13.95 4.98
C PRO A 48 -2.03 -13.42 6.40
N ARG A 49 -3.06 -12.77 6.94
CA ARG A 49 -3.16 -12.20 8.29
C ARG A 49 -2.26 -10.99 8.54
N LYS A 50 -1.57 -10.47 7.52
CA LYS A 50 -0.77 -9.25 7.62
C LYS A 50 -1.63 -8.01 7.38
N TRP A 51 -1.65 -7.12 8.38
CA TRP A 51 -2.25 -5.80 8.23
C TRP A 51 -1.44 -4.98 7.24
N HIS A 52 -2.12 -4.39 6.27
CA HIS A 52 -1.46 -3.59 5.27
C HIS A 52 -2.34 -2.46 4.72
N ARG A 53 -1.68 -1.43 4.17
CA ARG A 53 -2.30 -0.29 3.49
C ARG A 53 -1.34 0.31 2.47
N PHE A 54 -1.88 0.64 1.31
CA PHE A 54 -1.19 1.46 0.31
C PHE A 54 -1.60 2.94 0.42
N THR A 55 -0.62 3.81 0.28
CA THR A 55 -0.78 5.27 0.16
C THR A 55 -0.11 5.75 -1.11
N GLY A 56 -0.85 6.45 -1.97
CA GLY A 56 -0.36 6.94 -3.26
C GLY A 56 0.49 8.19 -3.11
N LEU A 57 1.79 8.11 -3.43
CA LEU A 57 2.68 9.27 -3.49
C LEU A 57 2.64 9.95 -4.86
N LYS A 58 2.40 9.14 -5.88
CA LYS A 58 2.07 9.54 -7.26
C LYS A 58 0.82 8.78 -7.70
N ASN A 59 0.19 9.21 -8.80
CA ASN A 59 -0.83 8.40 -9.45
C ASN A 59 -0.19 7.08 -9.87
N SER A 60 -0.75 5.97 -9.39
CA SER A 60 -0.10 4.67 -9.43
C SER A 60 -1.01 3.59 -10.02
N LYS A 61 -0.42 2.72 -10.82
CA LYS A 61 -1.02 1.49 -11.33
C LYS A 61 -0.37 0.31 -10.61
N ILE A 62 -1.17 -0.41 -9.86
CA ILE A 62 -0.76 -1.58 -9.07
C ILE A 62 -1.51 -2.77 -9.64
N ILE A 63 -0.77 -3.83 -9.95
CA ILE A 63 -1.33 -5.13 -10.33
C ILE A 63 -1.32 -6.00 -9.08
N GLU A 64 -2.46 -6.57 -8.75
CA GLU A 64 -2.57 -7.59 -7.71
C GLU A 64 -2.64 -8.97 -8.36
N PHE A 65 -1.79 -9.87 -7.90
CA PHE A 65 -1.90 -11.30 -8.12
C PHE A 65 -2.23 -11.95 -6.78
N SER A 66 -3.30 -12.73 -6.71
CA SER A 66 -3.70 -13.33 -5.45
C SER A 66 -4.27 -14.73 -5.63
N THR A 67 -4.31 -15.48 -4.52
CA THR A 67 -5.19 -16.66 -4.43
C THR A 67 -6.66 -16.22 -4.52
N GLN A 68 -7.58 -17.19 -4.55
CA GLN A 68 -9.02 -16.91 -4.56
C GLN A 68 -9.43 -15.87 -3.51
N HIS A 69 -10.18 -14.86 -3.96
CA HIS A 69 -10.73 -13.81 -3.11
C HIS A 69 -12.06 -14.24 -2.51
N PHE A 70 -12.26 -13.92 -1.23
CA PHE A 70 -13.49 -14.11 -0.46
C PHE A 70 -13.74 -12.85 0.37
N ASP A 71 -14.93 -12.27 0.29
CA ASP A 71 -15.24 -11.04 1.05
C ASP A 71 -15.24 -11.31 2.56
N GLU A 72 -15.66 -12.51 2.97
CA GLU A 72 -15.78 -12.92 4.36
C GLU A 72 -14.42 -13.06 5.05
N ASP A 73 -13.32 -13.13 4.29
CA ASP A 73 -11.97 -13.24 4.81
C ASP A 73 -11.28 -11.88 5.04
N THR A 74 -11.98 -10.78 4.74
CA THR A 74 -11.43 -9.43 4.79
C THR A 74 -11.82 -8.72 6.09
N GLU A 75 -10.83 -8.32 6.88
CA GLU A 75 -11.03 -7.48 8.06
C GLU A 75 -10.45 -6.07 7.82
N ARG A 76 -11.17 -5.02 8.21
CA ARG A 76 -10.76 -3.62 8.03
C ARG A 76 -10.74 -2.87 9.36
N LYS A 77 -9.68 -2.09 9.59
CA LYS A 77 -9.56 -1.19 10.76
C LYS A 77 -10.00 0.24 10.44
N THR A 78 -9.84 0.67 9.19
CA THR A 78 -10.13 2.04 8.76
C THR A 78 -10.87 2.04 7.43
N LYS A 79 -11.43 3.18 7.05
CA LYS A 79 -11.90 3.41 5.67
C LYS A 79 -10.77 3.96 4.79
N SER A 80 -10.89 3.76 3.49
CA SER A 80 -10.09 4.49 2.50
C SER A 80 -10.42 5.98 2.56
N ARG A 81 -9.43 6.85 2.36
CA ARG A 81 -9.61 8.30 2.42
C ARG A 81 -8.55 9.04 1.61
N GLU A 82 -8.83 10.30 1.34
CA GLU A 82 -7.79 11.27 0.98
C GLU A 82 -6.95 11.61 2.23
N ILE A 83 -5.66 11.81 2.05
CA ILE A 83 -4.74 12.25 3.08
C ILE A 83 -4.46 13.75 2.94
N PRO A 84 -4.44 14.51 4.06
CA PRO A 84 -4.04 15.91 4.05
C PRO A 84 -2.68 16.13 3.36
N LYS A 85 -2.54 17.26 2.64
CA LYS A 85 -1.27 17.64 1.98
C LYS A 85 -0.07 17.62 2.93
N ILE A 86 -0.27 17.96 4.20
CA ILE A 86 0.79 17.92 5.22
C ILE A 86 1.28 16.49 5.49
N GLU A 87 0.38 15.51 5.57
CA GLU A 87 0.76 14.09 5.72
C GLU A 87 1.54 13.62 4.48
N LEU A 88 1.07 13.99 3.28
CA LEU A 88 1.76 13.66 2.04
C LEU A 88 3.19 14.27 1.97
N TYR A 89 3.37 15.48 2.52
CA TYR A 89 4.67 16.13 2.61
C TYR A 89 5.62 15.40 3.57
N LEU A 90 5.12 14.93 4.71
CA LEU A 90 5.90 14.14 5.68
C LEU A 90 6.40 12.83 5.05
N TYR A 91 5.55 12.15 4.27
CA TYR A 91 5.97 10.98 3.50
C TYR A 91 7.08 11.30 2.49
N GLY A 92 7.02 12.45 1.83
CA GLY A 92 8.05 12.90 0.89
C GLY A 92 9.36 13.34 1.57
N PHE A 93 9.30 13.81 2.82
CA PHE A 93 10.49 14.17 3.60
C PHE A 93 11.27 12.94 4.07
N SER A 94 10.56 11.85 4.41
CA SER A 94 11.19 10.58 4.85
C SER A 94 12.16 10.01 3.80
N GLU A 95 11.86 10.15 2.50
CA GLU A 95 12.74 9.73 1.42
C GLU A 95 14.07 10.50 1.37
N LYS A 96 14.06 11.81 1.64
CA LYS A 96 15.26 12.66 1.53
C LYS A 96 16.32 12.35 2.60
N ASN A 97 15.93 11.68 3.68
CA ASN A 97 16.83 11.32 4.77
C ASN A 97 17.44 9.91 4.62
N HIS A 98 17.06 9.14 3.58
CA HIS A 98 17.60 7.81 3.30
C HIS A 98 18.55 7.77 2.09
N SER A 99 18.90 8.93 1.53
CA SER A 99 20.00 9.06 0.57
C SER A 99 21.28 9.47 1.31
N ASN A 100 22.02 8.49 1.82
CA ASN A 100 23.40 8.63 2.26
C ASN A 100 24.19 7.40 1.82
#